data_AF-A0A5Q6S4Y6-F1
#
_entry.id   AF-A0A5Q6S4Y6-F1
#
_cell.length_a   1.000
_cell.length_b   1.000
_cell.length_c   1.000
_cell.angle_alpha   90.00
_cell.angle_beta   90.00
_cell.angle_gamma   90.00
#
_symmetry.space_group_name_H-M   'P 1'
#
loop_
_entity.id
_entity.type
_entity.pdbx_description
1 polymer ?
#
loop_
_entity_poly.entity_id
_entity_poly.type
_entity_poly.pdbx_seq_one_letter_code
_entity_poly.pdbx_strand_id
1 'polypeptide(L)'
;MMRVESHDRFSAVAEFDPVTGRLDEFSRASGAAADRVAPQGHYSRLAGTLVVFYRLGASLWIRIGVASRNLNDAGVEIRWKRSRGHSTLDLIDNGVLIAEAEYQPSPGGGDADPTPFAESEDWDFGLFVTAVLGSEGRRARIYGGAGEYAE
;
A
#
# COMPACT_ATOMS: atom_id res chain seq x y z
N MET A 1 -0.88 5.50 16.18
CA MET A 1 0.33 5.30 15.36
C MET A 1 0.41 3.85 14.97
N MET A 2 0.75 3.57 13.72
CA MET A 2 1.02 2.23 13.18
C MET A 2 2.32 2.26 12.37
N ARG A 3 2.97 1.12 12.20
CA ARG A 3 4.17 1.03 11.37
C ARG A 3 3.79 0.64 9.95
N VAL A 4 4.33 1.33 8.96
CA VAL A 4 4.19 0.98 7.54
C VAL A 4 5.56 0.91 6.90
N GLU A 5 5.69 0.11 5.84
CA GLU A 5 6.93 0.00 5.08
C GLU A 5 6.82 0.63 3.69
N SER A 6 7.91 1.22 3.23
CA SER A 6 7.94 1.81 1.90
C SER A 6 7.89 0.71 0.86
N HIS A 7 6.99 0.83 -0.10
CA HIS A 7 7.01 0.01 -1.30
C HIS A 7 8.15 0.45 -2.24
N ASP A 8 8.46 1.75 -2.28
CA ASP A 8 9.43 2.30 -3.24
C ASP A 8 10.91 2.12 -2.85
N ARG A 9 11.19 1.89 -1.56
CA ARG A 9 12.56 1.94 -1.01
C ARG A 9 12.79 0.80 -0.05
N PHE A 10 13.72 -0.07 -0.42
CA PHE A 10 14.19 -1.14 0.44
C PHE A 10 14.70 -0.57 1.78
N SER A 11 14.26 -1.15 2.90
CA SER A 11 14.61 -0.73 4.28
C SER A 11 13.94 0.53 4.85
N ALA A 12 13.14 1.27 4.07
CA ALA A 12 12.44 2.43 4.57
C ALA A 12 11.15 2.03 5.30
N VAL A 13 10.94 2.58 6.48
CA VAL A 13 9.76 2.37 7.33
C VAL A 13 9.27 3.72 7.84
N ALA A 14 8.01 3.80 8.24
CA ALA A 14 7.47 5.01 8.82
C ALA A 14 6.49 4.72 9.94
N GLU A 15 6.36 5.67 10.86
CA GLU A 15 5.22 5.75 11.76
C GLU A 15 4.12 6.54 11.05
N PHE A 16 2.95 5.92 10.94
CA PHE A 16 1.80 6.48 10.30
C PHE A 16 0.68 6.72 11.32
N ASP A 17 0.11 7.91 11.28
CA ASP A 17 -1.12 8.23 11.99
C ASP A 17 -2.31 8.16 11.02
N PRO A 18 -3.19 7.15 11.12
CA PRO A 18 -4.33 7.02 10.21
C PRO A 18 -5.34 8.17 10.35
N VAL A 19 -5.39 8.83 11.53
CA VAL A 19 -6.34 9.91 11.80
C VAL A 19 -5.89 11.19 11.12
N THR A 20 -4.64 11.60 11.35
CA THR A 20 -4.10 12.86 10.79
C THR A 20 -3.52 12.70 9.39
N GLY A 21 -3.15 11.47 9.01
CA GLY A 21 -2.41 11.19 7.78
C GLY A 21 -0.92 11.51 7.88
N ARG A 22 -0.40 11.85 9.07
CA ARG A 22 1.02 12.14 9.26
C ARG A 22 1.84 10.87 9.07
N LEU A 23 2.96 11.02 8.36
CA LEU A 23 3.91 9.95 8.05
C LEU A 23 5.31 10.41 8.42
N ASP A 24 5.89 9.80 9.44
CA ASP A 24 7.22 10.11 9.96
C ASP A 24 8.18 8.98 9.56
N GLU A 25 9.00 9.19 8.54
CA GLU A 25 9.90 8.17 7.99
C GLU A 25 11.19 8.02 8.81
N PHE A 26 11.66 6.78 8.92
CA PHE A 26 12.94 6.43 9.54
C PHE A 26 13.56 5.18 8.89
N SER A 27 14.86 4.98 9.08
CA SER A 27 15.57 3.81 8.53
C SER A 27 15.57 2.64 9.51
N ARG A 28 15.33 1.41 9.04
CA ARG A 28 15.52 0.19 9.84
C ARG A 28 16.95 0.06 10.38
N ALA A 29 17.94 0.54 9.63
CA ALA A 29 19.35 0.47 10.01
C ALA A 29 19.71 1.31 11.25
N SER A 30 18.79 2.12 11.78
CA SER A 30 19.03 2.92 12.99
C SER A 30 19.04 2.11 14.30
N GLY A 31 18.81 0.79 14.25
CA GLY A 31 19.10 -0.13 15.36
C GLY A 31 18.19 0.04 16.59
N ALA A 32 17.09 0.77 16.48
CA ALA A 32 16.13 0.90 17.56
C ALA A 32 15.38 -0.42 17.77
N ALA A 33 15.15 -0.80 19.03
CA ALA A 33 14.36 -1.97 19.46
C ALA A 33 12.93 -2.05 18.85
N ALA A 34 12.48 -0.97 18.18
CA ALA A 34 11.30 -0.92 17.33
C ALA A 34 11.28 -1.95 16.18
N ASP A 35 12.42 -2.55 15.82
CA ASP A 35 12.53 -3.56 14.76
C ASP A 35 11.78 -4.89 15.00
N ARG A 36 11.10 -5.05 16.13
CA ARG A 36 10.31 -6.27 16.43
C ARG A 36 8.83 -6.18 16.05
N VAL A 37 8.32 -4.99 15.71
CA VAL A 37 6.91 -4.83 15.30
C VAL A 37 6.83 -4.93 13.78
N ALA A 38 6.13 -5.96 13.30
CA ALA A 38 5.83 -6.14 11.89
C ALA A 38 5.05 -4.94 11.35
N PRO A 39 5.38 -4.41 10.16
CA PRO A 39 4.58 -3.39 9.50
C PRO A 39 3.13 -3.85 9.35
N GLN A 40 2.20 -2.93 9.58
CA GLN A 40 0.76 -3.15 9.43
C GLN A 40 0.27 -2.66 8.06
N GLY A 41 1.17 -2.28 7.16
CA GLY A 41 0.82 -1.70 5.87
C GLY A 41 2.04 -1.32 5.05
N HIS A 42 1.76 -0.89 3.83
CA HIS A 42 2.73 -0.37 2.89
C HIS A 42 2.35 1.05 2.50
N TYR A 43 3.35 1.84 2.11
CA TYR A 43 3.13 3.17 1.58
C TYR A 43 4.03 3.45 0.37
N SER A 44 3.59 4.39 -0.46
CA SER A 44 4.34 4.89 -1.61
C SER A 44 4.03 6.37 -1.81
N ARG A 45 4.92 7.10 -2.49
CA ARG A 45 4.67 8.47 -2.97
C ARG A 45 4.49 8.47 -4.48
N LEU A 46 3.24 8.35 -4.91
CA LEU A 46 2.85 8.34 -6.33
C LEU A 46 2.78 9.78 -6.85
N ALA A 47 3.81 10.20 -7.61
CA ALA A 47 3.97 11.59 -8.09
C ALA A 47 3.79 12.66 -7.00
N GLY A 48 4.27 12.37 -5.79
CA GLY A 48 4.15 13.26 -4.62
C GLY A 48 2.88 13.04 -3.78
N THR A 49 1.88 12.33 -4.29
CA THR A 49 0.70 11.91 -3.53
C THR A 49 1.07 10.75 -2.62
N LEU A 50 0.95 10.95 -1.31
CA LEU A 50 1.13 9.87 -0.35
C LEU A 50 -0.04 8.89 -0.46
N VAL A 51 0.27 7.63 -0.75
CA VAL A 51 -0.68 6.52 -0.71
C VAL A 51 -0.26 5.56 0.37
N VAL A 52 -1.18 5.20 1.25
CA VAL A 52 -0.95 4.24 2.34
C VAL A 52 -2.02 3.17 2.29
N PHE A 53 -1.60 1.92 2.16
CA PHE A 53 -2.47 0.74 2.20
C PHE A 53 -2.14 -0.07 3.45
N TYR A 54 -3.10 -0.22 4.35
CA TYR A 54 -2.80 -0.68 5.70
C TYR A 54 -3.96 -1.46 6.32
N ARG A 55 -3.64 -2.24 7.34
CA ARG A 55 -4.61 -2.93 8.19
C ARG A 55 -4.88 -2.11 9.45
N LEU A 56 -6.15 -1.92 9.77
CA LEU A 56 -6.60 -1.35 11.03
C LEU A 56 -7.70 -2.26 11.60
N GLY A 57 -7.39 -2.92 12.73
CA GLY A 57 -8.25 -3.97 13.28
C GLY A 57 -8.35 -5.17 12.33
N ALA A 58 -9.57 -5.58 11.97
CA ALA A 58 -9.84 -6.67 11.03
C ALA A 58 -10.01 -6.19 9.57
N SER A 59 -9.89 -4.90 9.31
CA SER A 59 -10.21 -4.29 8.02
C SER A 59 -8.97 -3.77 7.31
N LEU A 60 -9.03 -3.79 5.98
CA LEU A 60 -8.06 -3.11 5.15
C LEU A 60 -8.54 -1.71 4.84
N TRP A 61 -7.61 -0.77 4.83
CA TRP A 61 -7.85 0.63 4.59
C TRP A 61 -6.88 1.12 3.54
N ILE A 62 -7.33 2.10 2.76
CA ILE A 62 -6.44 2.89 1.94
C ILE A 62 -6.57 4.36 2.30
N ARG A 63 -5.47 5.08 2.14
CA ARG A 63 -5.45 6.53 2.09
C ARG A 63 -4.78 6.97 0.81
N ILE A 64 -5.40 7.89 0.08
CA ILE A 64 -4.82 8.58 -1.08
C ILE A 64 -4.86 10.08 -0.79
N GLY A 65 -3.68 10.66 -0.54
CA GLY A 65 -3.55 12.05 -0.08
C GLY A 65 -4.28 12.26 1.25
N VAL A 66 -5.41 12.98 1.21
CA VAL A 66 -6.24 13.26 2.40
C VAL A 66 -7.45 12.34 2.54
N ALA A 67 -7.85 11.65 1.48
CA ALA A 67 -9.01 10.77 1.49
C ALA A 67 -8.62 9.40 2.06
N SER A 68 -9.45 8.86 2.94
CA SER A 68 -9.29 7.50 3.44
C SER A 68 -10.62 6.75 3.46
N ARG A 69 -10.57 5.44 3.18
CA ARG A 69 -11.73 4.55 3.20
C ARG A 69 -11.36 3.17 3.72
N ASN A 70 -12.32 2.57 4.40
CA ASN A 70 -12.31 1.16 4.73
C ASN A 70 -12.70 0.37 3.48
N LEU A 71 -11.85 -0.54 3.06
CA LEU A 71 -12.04 -1.37 1.86
C LEU A 71 -12.99 -2.55 2.10
N ASN A 72 -13.41 -2.77 3.35
CA ASN A 72 -14.46 -3.72 3.68
C ASN A 72 -15.86 -3.08 3.58
N ASP A 73 -15.96 -1.75 3.46
CA ASP A 73 -17.25 -1.07 3.35
C ASP A 73 -17.86 -1.34 1.96
N ALA A 74 -19.16 -1.61 1.93
CA ALA A 74 -19.88 -1.86 0.68
C ALA A 74 -19.82 -0.63 -0.23
N GLY A 75 -19.47 -0.85 -1.50
CA GLY A 75 -19.39 0.22 -2.50
C GLY A 75 -18.03 0.93 -2.57
N VAL A 76 -17.10 0.63 -1.66
CA VAL A 76 -15.71 1.10 -1.77
C VAL A 76 -14.92 0.17 -2.69
N GLU A 77 -14.25 0.72 -3.70
CA GLU A 77 -13.42 -0.03 -4.63
C GLU A 77 -12.13 0.73 -4.99
N ILE A 78 -11.09 -0.04 -5.31
CA ILE A 78 -9.85 0.47 -5.87
C ILE A 78 -9.76 0.05 -7.34
N ARG A 79 -9.51 1.02 -8.22
CA ARG A 79 -9.25 0.73 -9.63
C ARG A 79 -7.86 1.20 -9.99
N TRP A 80 -7.06 0.28 -10.51
CA TRP A 80 -5.79 0.62 -11.14
C TRP A 80 -5.96 0.56 -12.66
N LYS A 81 -5.44 1.57 -13.35
CA LYS A 81 -5.46 1.66 -14.80
C LYS A 81 -4.08 2.03 -15.30
N ARG A 82 -3.68 1.48 -16.44
CA ARG A 82 -2.44 1.84 -17.13
C ARG A 82 -2.74 2.26 -18.56
N SER A 83 -2.22 3.41 -18.98
CA SER A 83 -2.36 3.95 -20.34
C SER A 83 -1.11 4.71 -20.75
N ARG A 84 -0.47 4.28 -21.84
CA ARG A 84 0.62 5.01 -22.54
C ARG A 84 1.71 5.59 -21.60
N GLY A 85 2.24 4.78 -20.69
CA GLY A 85 3.32 5.20 -19.78
C GLY A 85 2.87 5.93 -18.52
N HIS A 86 1.55 6.09 -18.33
CA HIS A 86 0.95 6.62 -17.11
C HIS A 86 0.08 5.54 -16.44
N SER A 87 0.03 5.56 -15.11
CA SER A 87 -0.86 4.74 -14.29
C SER A 87 -1.72 5.65 -13.41
N THR A 88 -2.96 5.24 -13.14
CA THR A 88 -3.81 5.85 -12.12
C THR A 88 -4.23 4.83 -11.08
N LEU A 89 -4.30 5.27 -9.83
CA LEU A 89 -4.91 4.54 -8.73
C LEU A 89 -6.10 5.35 -8.20
N ASP A 90 -7.30 4.85 -8.48
CA ASP A 90 -8.56 5.50 -8.18
C ASP A 90 -9.16 4.88 -6.92
N LEU A 91 -9.55 5.73 -5.96
CA LEU A 91 -10.39 5.36 -4.83
C LEU A 91 -11.83 5.80 -5.13
N ILE A 92 -12.73 4.83 -5.24
CA ILE A 92 -14.13 5.06 -5.60
C ILE A 92 -15.01 4.59 -4.44
N ASP A 93 -16.06 5.34 -4.16
CA ASP A 93 -17.05 5.07 -3.12
C ASP A 93 -18.45 5.26 -3.72
N ASN A 94 -19.21 4.18 -3.78
CA ASN A 94 -20.54 4.14 -4.38
C ASN A 94 -20.57 4.69 -5.83
N GLY A 95 -19.54 4.34 -6.61
CA GLY A 95 -19.39 4.77 -8.00
C GLY A 95 -18.87 6.21 -8.19
N VAL A 96 -18.63 6.94 -7.11
CA VAL A 96 -18.06 8.30 -7.15
C VAL A 96 -16.56 8.25 -6.91
N LEU A 97 -15.78 8.89 -7.78
CA LEU A 97 -14.34 9.07 -7.58
C LEU A 97 -14.10 9.99 -6.38
N ILE A 98 -13.49 9.47 -5.32
CA ILE A 98 -13.19 10.21 -4.08
C ILE A 98 -11.78 10.76 -4.10
N ALA A 99 -10.83 9.99 -4.61
CA ALA A 99 -9.45 10.40 -4.76
C ALA A 99 -8.78 9.64 -5.90
N GLU A 100 -7.75 10.25 -6.46
CA GLU A 100 -6.96 9.71 -7.56
C GLU A 100 -5.48 10.01 -7.29
N ALA A 101 -4.61 9.04 -7.59
CA ALA A 101 -3.18 9.26 -7.71
C ALA A 101 -2.76 8.89 -9.13
N GLU A 102 -2.41 9.90 -9.93
CA GLU A 102 -1.77 9.72 -11.23
C GLU A 102 -0.25 9.68 -11.05
N TYR A 103 0.42 8.72 -11.70
CA TYR A 103 1.87 8.57 -11.62
C TYR A 103 2.43 7.89 -12.86
N GLN A 104 3.75 8.04 -13.03
CA GLN A 104 4.50 7.21 -13.97
C GLN A 104 5.06 6.01 -13.20
N PRO A 105 4.75 4.77 -13.62
CA PRO A 105 5.31 3.60 -12.95
C PRO A 105 6.83 3.57 -13.13
N SER A 106 7.53 3.02 -12.15
CA SER A 106 8.98 2.84 -12.24
C SER A 106 9.32 1.98 -13.47
N PRO A 107 10.44 2.26 -14.16
CA PRO A 107 10.85 1.49 -15.35
C PRO A 107 11.35 0.08 -15.02
N GLY A 108 11.51 -0.27 -13.73
CA GLY A 108 11.82 -1.64 -13.29
C GLY A 108 10.66 -2.57 -13.63
N GLY A 109 10.94 -3.76 -14.16
CA GLY A 109 9.91 -4.68 -14.67
C GLY A 109 9.67 -4.69 -16.18
N GLY A 110 10.55 -4.07 -16.99
CA GLY A 110 10.64 -4.37 -18.43
C GLY A 110 11.46 -5.64 -18.71
N ASP A 111 11.42 -6.16 -19.95
CA ASP A 111 12.14 -7.38 -20.41
C ASP A 111 13.67 -7.39 -20.17
N ALA A 112 14.25 -6.26 -19.74
CA ALA A 112 15.67 -6.08 -19.46
C ALA A 112 16.02 -6.08 -17.96
N ASP A 113 15.07 -6.39 -17.06
CA ASP A 113 15.33 -6.41 -15.62
C ASP A 113 16.22 -7.62 -15.24
N PRO A 114 17.40 -7.41 -14.64
CA PRO A 114 18.31 -8.48 -14.23
C PRO A 114 17.82 -9.27 -13.00
N THR A 115 16.64 -8.96 -12.45
CA THR A 115 16.04 -9.66 -11.31
C THR A 115 14.92 -10.62 -11.76
N PRO A 116 15.24 -11.87 -12.16
CA PRO A 116 14.27 -12.80 -12.77
C PRO A 116 13.15 -13.27 -11.83
N PHE A 117 13.20 -12.88 -10.56
CA PHE A 117 12.20 -13.23 -9.54
C PHE A 117 11.27 -12.06 -9.18
N ALA A 118 11.54 -10.85 -9.68
CA ALA A 118 10.69 -9.69 -9.41
C ALA A 118 9.47 -9.71 -10.32
N GLU A 119 8.28 -9.57 -9.72
CA GLU A 119 7.02 -9.47 -10.43
C GLU A 119 6.73 -8.00 -10.78
N SER A 120 5.87 -7.73 -11.77
CA SER A 120 5.57 -6.33 -12.17
C SER A 120 5.00 -5.48 -11.04
N GLU A 121 4.35 -6.11 -10.05
CA GLU A 121 3.80 -5.43 -8.89
C GLU A 121 4.86 -4.95 -7.90
N ASP A 122 6.05 -5.56 -7.88
CA ASP A 122 7.16 -5.10 -7.03
C ASP A 122 7.63 -3.69 -7.42
N TRP A 123 7.28 -3.26 -8.64
CA TRP A 123 7.66 -1.99 -9.23
C TRP A 123 6.49 -1.00 -9.38
N ASP A 124 5.26 -1.42 -9.13
CA ASP A 124 4.05 -0.60 -9.27
C ASP A 124 3.12 -0.79 -8.07
N PHE A 125 3.07 0.22 -7.21
CA PHE A 125 2.27 0.16 -5.97
C PHE A 125 0.76 0.02 -6.21
N GLY A 126 0.24 0.62 -7.27
CA GLY A 126 -1.19 0.47 -7.61
C GLY A 126 -1.53 -0.95 -8.07
N LEU A 127 -0.61 -1.56 -8.83
CA LEU A 127 -0.72 -2.97 -9.19
C LEU A 127 -0.62 -3.88 -7.95
N PHE A 128 0.32 -3.61 -7.04
CA PHE A 128 0.42 -4.32 -5.76
C PHE A 128 -0.89 -4.26 -4.96
N VAL A 129 -1.45 -3.06 -4.76
CA VAL A 129 -2.71 -2.89 -4.01
C VAL A 129 -3.83 -3.72 -4.65
N THR A 130 -4.01 -3.62 -5.96
CA THR A 130 -5.08 -4.35 -6.66
C THR A 130 -4.86 -5.86 -6.68
N ALA A 131 -3.62 -6.33 -6.80
CA ALA A 131 -3.27 -7.75 -6.71
C ALA A 131 -3.55 -8.33 -5.33
N VAL A 132 -3.29 -7.58 -4.26
CA VAL A 132 -3.63 -8.00 -2.89
C VAL A 132 -5.14 -8.05 -2.67
N LEU A 133 -5.89 -7.05 -3.16
CA LEU A 133 -7.35 -7.03 -3.02
C LEU A 133 -8.04 -8.10 -3.86
N GLY A 134 -7.47 -8.46 -5.01
CA GLY A 134 -7.99 -9.50 -5.90
C GLY A 134 -7.74 -10.94 -5.41
N SER A 135 -6.94 -11.15 -4.35
CA SER A 135 -6.58 -12.48 -3.87
C SER A 135 -6.72 -12.60 -2.35
N GLU A 136 -7.74 -13.35 -1.92
CA GLU A 136 -7.98 -13.60 -0.49
C GLU A 136 -6.81 -14.28 0.20
N GLY A 137 -6.20 -15.29 -0.44
CA GLY A 137 -5.01 -15.96 0.11
C GLY A 137 -3.82 -15.01 0.27
N ARG A 138 -3.63 -14.09 -0.69
CA ARG A 138 -2.56 -13.08 -0.61
C ARG A 138 -2.84 -12.06 0.49
N ARG A 139 -4.08 -11.59 0.60
CA ARG A 139 -4.56 -10.73 1.68
C ARG A 139 -4.32 -11.37 3.05
N ALA A 140 -4.68 -12.65 3.22
CA ALA A 140 -4.46 -13.38 4.46
C ALA A 140 -2.96 -13.59 4.76
N ARG A 141 -2.13 -13.84 3.75
CA ARG A 141 -0.67 -13.98 3.95
C ARG A 141 -0.01 -12.68 4.38
N ILE A 142 -0.36 -11.55 3.75
CA ILE A 142 0.28 -10.25 4.02
C ILE A 142 -0.30 -9.61 5.29
N TYR A 143 -1.61 -9.76 5.50
CA TYR A 143 -2.34 -9.05 6.56
C TYR A 143 -3.07 -9.95 7.55
N GLY A 144 -2.97 -11.27 7.47
CA GLY A 144 -3.66 -12.19 8.40
C GLY A 144 -2.99 -12.34 9.77
N GLY A 145 -1.89 -11.64 10.04
CA GLY A 145 -1.17 -11.75 11.31
C GLY A 145 -1.88 -11.07 12.49
N ALA A 146 -2.24 -11.86 13.51
CA ALA A 146 -2.91 -11.54 14.77
C ALA A 146 -4.46 -11.50 14.68
N GLY A 147 -5.06 -12.68 14.90
CA GLY A 147 -6.51 -12.89 14.95
C GLY A 147 -6.94 -14.32 15.25
N GLU A 148 -6.09 -15.34 15.04
CA GLU A 148 -6.39 -16.74 15.38
C GLU A 148 -5.54 -17.21 16.58
N TYR A 149 -5.84 -16.65 17.75
CA TYR A 149 -5.82 -17.35 19.04
C TYR A 149 -6.92 -16.70 19.88
N ALA A 150 -8.17 -16.94 19.52
CA ALA A 150 -9.32 -16.66 20.37
C ALA A 150 -9.88 -18.01 20.83
N GLU A 151 -9.61 -18.28 22.11
CA GLU A 151 -10.20 -19.26 23.04
C GLU A 151 -9.92 -20.75 22.82
#